data_AF-X0TQW9-F1
#
_entry.id   AF-X0TQW9-F1
#
_cell.length_a   1.000
_cell.length_b   1.000
_cell.length_c   1.000
_cell.angle_alpha   90.00
_cell.angle_beta   90.00
_cell.angle_gamma   90.00
#
_symmetry.space_group_name_H-M   'P 1'
#
loop_
_entity.id
_entity.type
_entity.pdbx_description
1 polymer ?
#
loop_
_entity_poly.entity_id
_entity_poly.type
_entity_poly.pdbx_seq_one_letter_code
_entity_poly.pdbx_strand_id
1 'polypeptide(L)'
;MLILFTGISGSGRSSHSSSLAEIAESKGLEIQIKFVGQMMYEKSKNLGYPIENGKILNMPKSTLRSLRWAVFEDIMRTKDDFDHTI
;
A
#
# COMPACT_ATOMS: atom_id res chain seq x y z
N MET A 1 10.30 7.70 -7.43
CA MET A 1 9.99 6.62 -8.40
C MET A 1 8.95 5.69 -7.78
N LEU A 2 7.94 5.23 -8.54
CA LEU A 2 6.94 4.26 -8.06
C LEU A 2 7.25 2.87 -8.62
N ILE A 3 7.30 1.85 -7.76
CA ILE A 3 7.55 0.46 -8.14
C ILE A 3 6.36 -0.40 -7.70
N LEU A 4 5.83 -1.21 -8.61
CA LEU A 4 4.83 -2.22 -8.30
C LEU A 4 5.52 -3.56 -8.00
N PHE A 5 5.40 -4.02 -6.76
CA PHE A 5 5.97 -5.28 -6.32
C PHE A 5 4.87 -6.33 -6.08
N THR A 6 4.76 -7.29 -6.99
CA THR A 6 3.69 -8.30 -7.00
C THR A 6 4.23 -9.72 -6.82
N GLY A 7 3.39 -10.61 -6.29
CA GLY A 7 3.70 -12.02 -6.11
C GLY A 7 2.45 -12.78 -5.71
N ILE A 8 2.39 -14.06 -6.04
CA ILE A 8 1.30 -14.95 -5.61
C ILE A 8 1.34 -15.15 -4.08
N SER A 9 0.22 -15.59 -3.50
CA SER A 9 0.21 -15.97 -2.09
C SER A 9 1.26 -17.06 -1.82
N GLY A 10 1.97 -16.96 -0.69
CA GLY A 10 3.05 -17.88 -0.34
C GLY A 10 4.38 -17.62 -1.06
N SER A 11 4.50 -16.62 -1.94
CA SER A 11 5.76 -16.35 -2.67
C SER A 11 6.88 -15.74 -1.82
N GLY A 12 6.68 -15.57 -0.51
CA GLY A 12 7.65 -14.90 0.37
C GLY A 12 7.84 -13.40 0.10
N ARG A 13 6.92 -12.76 -0.64
CA ARG A 13 7.05 -11.34 -1.05
C ARG A 13 7.25 -10.38 0.13
N SER A 14 6.57 -10.61 1.25
CA SER A 14 6.71 -9.75 2.44
C SER A 14 8.14 -9.79 3.00
N SER A 15 8.73 -10.98 3.09
CA SER A 15 10.13 -11.15 3.52
C SER A 15 11.09 -10.47 2.55
N HIS A 16 10.86 -10.61 1.24
CA HIS A 16 11.68 -9.95 0.22
C HIS A 16 11.59 -8.42 0.30
N SER A 17 10.40 -7.86 0.56
CA SER A 17 10.26 -6.41 0.71
C SER A 17 11.01 -5.89 1.94
N SER A 18 11.02 -6.64 3.05
CA SER A 18 11.80 -6.28 4.24
C SER A 18 13.31 -6.27 3.94
N SER A 19 13.84 -7.33 3.32
CA SER A 19 15.26 -7.36 2.95
C SER A 19 15.64 -6.27 1.94
N LEU A 20 14.74 -5.89 1.04
CA LEU A 20 14.97 -4.78 0.12
C LEU A 20 15.11 -3.44 0.86
N ALA A 21 14.30 -3.20 1.90
CA ALA A 21 14.42 -2.00 2.73
C ALA A 21 15.76 -1.95 3.46
N GLU A 22 16.19 -3.05 4.08
CA GLU A 22 17.47 -3.15 4.76
C GLU A 22 18.65 -2.87 3.79
N ILE A 23 18.59 -3.43 2.57
CA ILE A 23 19.61 -3.18 1.54
C ILE A 23 19.59 -1.71 1.10
N ALA A 24 18.41 -1.12 0.90
CA ALA A 24 18.30 0.28 0.51
C ALA A 24 18.87 1.21 1.58
N GLU A 25 18.52 0.96 2.85
CA GLU A 25 19.01 1.71 4.00
C GLU A 25 20.53 1.60 4.12
N SER A 26 21.11 0.41 3.95
CA SER A 26 22.57 0.20 3.96
C SER A 26 23.32 0.99 2.87
N LYS A 27 22.60 1.43 1.83
CA LYS A 27 23.12 2.24 0.72
C LYS A 27 22.77 3.72 0.85
N GLY A 28 22.16 4.15 1.96
CA GLY A 28 21.70 5.52 2.17
C GLY A 28 20.51 5.91 1.30
N LEU A 29 19.72 4.93 0.83
CA LEU A 29 18.52 5.15 0.05
C LEU A 29 17.28 5.03 0.93
N GLU A 30 16.44 6.06 0.94
CA GLU A 30 15.13 5.98 1.56
C GLU A 30 14.14 5.31 0.62
N ILE A 31 13.51 4.23 1.07
CA ILE A 31 12.38 3.61 0.36
C ILE A 31 11.16 3.53 1.27
N GLN A 32 10.00 3.81 0.70
CA GLN A 32 8.73 3.61 1.38
C GLN A 32 8.03 2.36 0.86
N ILE A 33 7.81 1.39 1.73
CA ILE A 33 7.06 0.19 1.39
C ILE A 33 5.61 0.39 1.82
N LYS A 34 4.70 0.26 0.86
CA LYS A 34 3.26 0.44 1.06
C LYS A 34 2.52 -0.85 0.74
N PHE A 35 1.95 -1.49 1.75
CA PHE A 35 1.14 -2.69 1.58
C PHE A 35 -0.30 -2.32 1.23
N VAL A 36 -0.59 -2.25 -0.07
CA VAL A 36 -1.91 -1.81 -0.61
C VAL A 36 -3.09 -2.51 0.08
N GLY A 37 -3.00 -3.82 0.33
CA GLY A 37 -4.07 -4.56 1.00
C GLY A 37 -4.37 -4.02 2.41
N GLN A 38 -3.34 -3.76 3.22
CA GLN A 38 -3.48 -3.19 4.56
C GLN A 38 -4.02 -1.76 4.49
N MET A 39 -3.49 -0.94 3.57
CA MET A 39 -3.99 0.43 3.36
C MET A 39 -5.48 0.46 3.02
N MET A 40 -5.99 -0.52 2.27
CA MET A 40 -7.44 -0.59 1.99
C MET A 40 -8.27 -0.88 3.25
N TYR A 41 -7.80 -1.73 4.16
CA TYR A 41 -8.48 -1.94 5.45
C TYR A 41 -8.45 -0.67 6.30
N GLU A 42 -7.30 -0.01 6.40
CA GLU A 42 -7.13 1.25 7.14
C GLU A 42 -8.02 2.36 6.57
N LYS A 43 -8.03 2.52 5.24
CA LYS A 43 -8.87 3.49 4.54
C LYS A 43 -10.35 3.23 4.80
N SER A 44 -10.80 1.97 4.81
CA SER A 44 -12.19 1.63 5.12
C SER A 44 -12.60 2.03 6.55
N LYS A 45 -11.69 1.85 7.52
CA LYS A 45 -11.88 2.30 8.89
C LYS A 45 -11.99 3.83 8.97
N ASN A 46 -11.11 4.54 8.26
CA ASN A 46 -11.10 6.01 8.23
C ASN A 46 -12.35 6.59 7.56
N LEU A 47 -12.92 5.89 6.59
CA LEU A 47 -14.16 6.30 5.91
C LEU A 47 -15.44 5.88 6.66
N GLY A 48 -15.31 5.28 7.85
CA GLY A 48 -16.44 4.92 8.71
C GLY A 48 -17.13 3.60 8.38
N TYR A 49 -16.56 2.77 7.52
CA TYR A 49 -17.07 1.44 7.17
C TYR A 49 -15.97 0.37 7.28
N PRO A 50 -15.55 0.00 8.51
CA PRO A 50 -14.48 -0.97 8.69
C PRO A 50 -14.84 -2.33 8.06
N ILE A 51 -13.96 -2.84 7.20
CA ILE A 51 -14.12 -4.14 6.55
C ILE A 51 -13.53 -5.23 7.43
N GLU A 52 -14.24 -6.34 7.59
CA GLU A 52 -13.75 -7.52 8.30
C GLU A 52 -12.53 -8.14 7.60
N ASN A 53 -11.53 -8.54 8.38
CA ASN A 53 -10.32 -9.18 7.87
C ASN A 53 -10.65 -10.37 6.95
N GLY A 54 -10.05 -10.39 5.77
CA GLY A 54 -10.25 -11.43 4.75
C GLY A 54 -11.53 -11.25 3.91
N LYS A 55 -12.40 -10.27 4.21
CA LYS A 55 -13.66 -10.05 3.48
C LYS A 55 -13.61 -8.94 2.44
N ILE A 56 -12.45 -8.29 2.24
CA ILE A 56 -12.34 -7.16 1.31
C ILE A 56 -12.75 -7.46 -0.14
N LEU A 57 -12.52 -8.69 -0.60
CA LEU A 57 -12.91 -9.12 -1.94
C LEU A 57 -14.40 -9.45 -2.07
N ASN A 58 -15.12 -9.55 -0.95
CA ASN A 58 -16.56 -9.86 -0.94
C ASN A 58 -17.44 -8.61 -1.12
N MET A 59 -16.84 -7.43 -1.11
CA MET A 59 -17.54 -6.16 -1.29
C MET A 59 -18.15 -6.04 -2.70
N PRO A 60 -19.21 -5.23 -2.87
CA PRO A 60 -19.69 -4.84 -4.19
C PRO A 60 -18.55 -4.27 -5.05
N LYS A 61 -18.51 -4.64 -6.34
CA LYS A 61 -17.43 -4.23 -7.26
C LYS A 61 -17.25 -2.70 -7.33
N SER A 62 -18.34 -1.94 -7.26
CA SER A 62 -18.33 -0.47 -7.24
C SER A 62 -17.65 0.08 -5.99
N THR A 63 -17.98 -0.46 -4.82
CA THR A 63 -17.36 -0.08 -3.54
C THR A 63 -15.88 -0.46 -3.53
N LEU A 64 -15.54 -1.66 -4.00
CA LEU A 64 -14.14 -2.12 -4.08
C LEU A 64 -13.31 -1.24 -5.04
N ARG A 65 -13.88 -0.82 -6.17
CA ARG A 65 -13.24 0.13 -7.09
C ARG A 65 -12.99 1.47 -6.42
N SER A 66 -13.99 2.00 -5.73
CA SER A 66 -13.90 3.30 -5.04
C SER A 66 -12.83 3.26 -3.93
N LEU A 67 -12.76 2.17 -3.17
CA LEU A 67 -11.74 1.98 -2.15
C LEU A 67 -10.32 1.90 -2.74
N ARG A 68 -10.14 1.15 -3.83
CA ARG A 68 -8.86 1.08 -4.55
C ARG A 68 -8.42 2.45 -5.06
N TRP A 69 -9.37 3.24 -5.57
CA TRP A 69 -9.09 4.61 -6.03
C TRP A 69 -8.64 5.50 -4.87
N ALA A 70 -9.37 5.50 -3.76
CA ALA A 70 -9.03 6.32 -2.60
C ALA A 70 -7.67 5.95 -1.99
N VAL A 71 -7.30 4.67 -1.98
CA VAL A 71 -5.95 4.23 -1.56
C VAL A 71 -4.89 4.65 -2.57
N PHE A 72 -5.17 4.58 -3.87
CA PHE A 72 -4.24 5.05 -4.89
C PHE A 72 -3.96 6.55 -4.74
N GLU A 73 -4.98 7.37 -4.47
CA GLU A 73 -4.81 8.79 -4.16
C GLU A 73 -3.93 9.02 -2.93
N ASP A 74 -4.09 8.23 -1.86
CA ASP A 74 -3.23 8.31 -0.68
C ASP A 74 -1.76 7.97 -1.01
N ILE A 75 -1.52 6.94 -1.84
CA ILE A 75 -0.17 6.59 -2.30
C ILE A 75 0.43 7.75 -3.11
N MET A 76 -0.35 8.37 -3.99
CA MET A 76 0.13 9.49 -4.82
C MET A 76 0.44 10.73 -3.98
N ARG A 77 -0.41 11.07 -3.00
CA ARG A 77 -0.19 12.22 -2.11
C ARG A 77 1.14 12.13 -1.37
N THR A 78 1.51 10.94 -0.89
CA THR A 78 2.80 10.74 -0.22
C THR A 78 4.00 10.93 -1.15
N LYS A 79 3.84 10.89 -2.47
CA LYS A 79 4.91 11.25 -3.41
C LYS A 79 5.07 12.77 -3.49
N ASP A 80 3.97 13.51 -3.53
CA ASP A 80 3.97 14.97 -3.67
C ASP A 80 4.57 15.65 -2.43
N ASP A 81 4.41 15.07 -1.23
CA ASP A 81 5.03 15.58 -0.01
C ASP A 81 6.58 15.55 -0.08
N PHE A 82 7.18 14.62 -0.82
CA PHE A 82 8.64 14.58 -1.04
C PHE A 82 9.12 15.60 -2.09
N ASP A 83 8.28 15.92 -3.08
CA ASP A 83 8.63 16.88 -4.13
C ASP A 83 8.49 18.36 -3.66
N HIS A 84 7.85 18.60 -2.51
CA HIS A 84 7.59 19.95 -1.94
C HIS A 84 8.22 20.23 -0.57
N THR A 85 9.07 19.35 -0.06
CA THR A 85 9.83 19.57 1.19
C THR A 85 11.28 19.94 0.83
N ILE A 86 11.67 21.18 1.12
CA ILE A 86 13.06 21.69 0.99
C ILE A 86 13.83 21.38 2.26
#